data_AF-H6C8X7-F1
#
_entry.id   AF-H6C8X7-F1
#
_cell.length_a   1.000
_cell.length_b   1.000
_cell.length_c   1.000
_cell.angle_alpha   90.00
_cell.angle_beta   90.00
_cell.angle_gamma   90.00
#
_symmetry.space_group_name_H-M   'P 1'
#
loop_
_entity.id
_entity.type
_entity.pdbx_description
1 polymer ?
#
loop_
_entity_poly.entity_id
_entity_poly.type
_entity_poly.pdbx_seq_one_letter_code
_entity_poly.pdbx_strand_id
1 'polypeptide(L)'
;MLSALIPWAKVQTAGEGKGEEKRGELDLEQWSQLSFPALHARGIETITSIYGTLWPTIFRTFGPHRTEVGFHELAVVYGLYLSDFRVLSALETELVAYTCITAQGLRGPALWHVRGLGRVLGARGSNDETDRMRRIKDVLRGVKVAVMHAVEFCGSEMVQRSRLDGGPDGTQGWPNVGDVVRELGGWGDDE
;
A
#
# COMPACT_ATOMS: atom_id res chain seq x y z
N MET A 1 -14.12 9.58 -1.50
CA MET A 1 -12.74 10.09 -1.33
C MET A 1 -12.47 11.31 -2.21
N LEU A 2 -12.76 11.28 -3.51
CA LEU A 2 -12.61 12.44 -4.43
C LEU A 2 -13.36 13.72 -3.98
N SER A 3 -14.58 13.59 -3.43
CA SER A 3 -15.42 14.72 -3.04
C SER A 3 -14.90 15.55 -1.86
N ALA A 4 -14.05 14.97 -1.00
CA ALA A 4 -13.43 15.69 0.12
C ALA A 4 -12.19 16.50 -0.30
N LEU A 5 -11.58 16.16 -1.44
CA LEU A 5 -10.36 16.80 -1.96
C LEU A 5 -10.68 18.01 -2.86
N ILE A 6 -11.87 18.07 -3.46
CA ILE A 6 -12.30 19.16 -4.35
C ILE A 6 -12.25 20.54 -3.68
N PRO A 7 -12.74 20.73 -2.44
CA PRO A 7 -12.66 22.04 -1.77
C PRO A 7 -11.23 22.44 -1.45
N TRP A 8 -10.37 21.48 -1.08
CA TRP A 8 -8.96 21.73 -0.74
C TRP A 8 -8.13 22.10 -1.97
N ALA A 9 -8.40 21.46 -3.12
CA ALA A 9 -7.78 21.82 -4.40
C ALA A 9 -8.09 23.27 -4.82
N LYS A 10 -9.27 23.78 -4.48
CA LYS A 10 -9.66 25.18 -4.75
C LYS A 10 -9.06 26.19 -3.77
N VAL A 11 -8.75 25.78 -2.55
CA VAL A 11 -8.19 26.68 -1.52
C VAL A 11 -6.68 26.88 -1.72
N GLN A 12 -5.94 25.85 -2.17
CA GLN A 12 -4.51 25.98 -2.46
C GLN A 12 -4.18 26.99 -3.58
N THR A 13 -5.11 27.25 -4.51
CA THR A 13 -4.90 28.20 -5.62
C THR A 13 -5.29 29.64 -5.30
N ALA A 14 -6.04 29.88 -4.22
CA ALA A 14 -6.61 31.20 -3.91
C ALA A 14 -5.77 32.03 -2.92
N GLY A 15 -4.88 31.39 -2.14
CA GLY A 15 -4.32 31.98 -0.92
C GLY A 15 -3.07 32.85 -1.02
N GLU A 16 -2.30 32.81 -2.12
CA GLU A 16 -0.95 33.42 -2.12
C GLU A 16 -0.66 34.45 -3.23
N GLY A 17 -1.63 34.85 -4.06
CA GLY A 17 -1.38 35.82 -5.15
C GLY A 17 -0.38 35.35 -6.23
N LYS A 18 0.20 34.16 -6.06
CA LYS A 18 0.84 33.36 -7.10
C LYS A 18 -0.31 32.73 -7.87
N GLY A 19 -0.62 33.23 -9.06
CA GLY A 19 -1.66 32.66 -9.92
C GLY A 19 -1.52 31.14 -10.07
N GLU A 20 -2.58 30.47 -10.51
CA GLU A 20 -2.62 29.01 -10.69
C GLU A 20 -1.29 28.50 -11.24
N GLU A 21 -0.51 27.83 -10.39
CA GLU A 21 0.67 27.13 -10.86
C GLU A 21 0.14 26.14 -11.90
N LYS A 22 0.60 26.29 -13.16
CA LYS A 22 0.17 25.43 -14.27
C LYS A 22 0.59 24.00 -13.94
N ARG A 23 -0.25 23.30 -13.19
CA ARG A 23 -0.14 21.88 -12.96
C ARG A 23 -0.27 21.24 -14.33
N GLY A 24 0.77 20.54 -14.78
CA GLY A 24 0.75 19.89 -16.08
C GLY A 24 -0.53 19.07 -16.23
N GLU A 25 -1.24 19.25 -17.34
CA GLU A 25 -2.36 18.38 -17.66
C GLU A 25 -1.85 16.94 -17.77
N LEU A 26 -2.69 15.99 -17.37
CA LEU A 26 -2.41 14.59 -17.64
C LEU A 26 -2.36 14.42 -19.15
N ASP A 27 -1.18 14.12 -19.69
CA ASP A 27 -1.05 13.72 -21.08
C ASP A 27 -1.79 12.38 -21.25
N LEU A 28 -2.98 12.43 -21.87
CA LEU A 28 -3.79 11.25 -22.12
C LEU A 28 -3.25 10.45 -23.32
N GLU A 29 -2.52 11.09 -24.23
CA GLU A 29 -1.94 10.43 -25.41
C GLU A 29 -0.83 9.48 -25.00
N GLN A 30 -0.05 9.79 -23.95
CA GLN A 30 0.98 8.88 -23.43
C GLN A 30 0.43 7.48 -23.08
N TRP A 31 -0.85 7.40 -22.70
CA TRP A 31 -1.52 6.14 -22.31
C TRP A 31 -2.30 5.51 -23.47
N SER A 32 -2.61 6.29 -24.52
CA SER A 32 -3.41 5.84 -25.67
C SER A 32 -2.76 4.71 -26.49
N GLN A 33 -1.43 4.56 -26.38
CA GLN A 33 -0.69 3.51 -27.07
C GLN A 33 -0.56 2.20 -26.27
N LEU A 34 -0.96 2.17 -24.99
CA LEU A 34 -0.88 0.97 -24.18
C LEU A 34 -2.08 0.07 -24.41
N SER A 35 -1.83 -1.11 -24.98
CA SER A 35 -2.85 -2.15 -25.08
C SER A 35 -3.15 -2.78 -23.72
N PHE A 36 -4.36 -3.33 -23.57
CA PHE A 36 -4.74 -4.03 -22.36
C PHE A 36 -3.76 -5.18 -21.97
N PRO A 37 -3.34 -6.08 -22.90
CA PRO A 37 -2.35 -7.11 -22.57
C PRO A 37 -1.00 -6.55 -22.09
N ALA A 38 -0.57 -5.41 -22.64
CA ALA A 38 0.66 -4.75 -22.22
C ALA A 38 0.54 -4.21 -20.78
N LEU A 39 -0.59 -3.58 -20.43
CA LEU A 39 -0.87 -3.13 -19.07
C LEU A 39 -0.89 -4.29 -18.08
N HIS A 40 -1.56 -5.39 -18.44
CA HIS A 40 -1.63 -6.57 -17.60
C HIS A 40 -0.25 -7.19 -17.35
N ALA A 41 0.61 -7.29 -18.38
CA ALA A 41 1.97 -7.79 -18.25
C ALA A 41 2.84 -6.91 -17.34
N ARG A 42 2.79 -5.58 -17.55
CA ARG A 42 3.45 -4.58 -16.67
C ARG A 42 2.99 -4.70 -15.23
N GLY A 43 1.69 -4.93 -15.04
CA GLY A 43 1.08 -5.15 -13.74
C GLY A 43 1.64 -6.33 -12.99
N ILE A 44 1.71 -7.49 -13.66
CA ILE A 44 2.30 -8.71 -13.10
C ILE A 44 3.76 -8.47 -12.71
N GLU A 45 4.55 -7.85 -13.59
CA GLU A 45 5.95 -7.53 -13.30
C GLU A 45 6.07 -6.62 -12.07
N THR A 46 5.31 -5.54 -12.03
CA THR A 46 5.35 -4.53 -10.96
C THR A 46 4.92 -5.12 -9.62
N ILE A 47 3.76 -5.79 -9.54
CA ILE A 47 3.29 -6.39 -8.28
C ILE A 47 4.21 -7.52 -7.81
N THR A 48 4.80 -8.28 -8.73
CA THR A 48 5.77 -9.34 -8.41
C THR A 48 7.07 -8.76 -7.85
N SER A 49 7.51 -7.58 -8.34
CA SER A 49 8.70 -6.92 -7.80
C SER A 49 8.55 -6.53 -6.31
N ILE A 50 7.32 -6.23 -5.87
CA ILE A 50 7.01 -5.90 -4.47
C ILE A 50 6.75 -7.18 -3.67
N TYR A 51 5.77 -7.97 -4.10
CA TYR A 51 5.20 -9.07 -3.30
C TYR A 51 5.76 -10.45 -3.62
N GLY A 52 6.56 -10.58 -4.70
CA GLY A 52 7.00 -11.88 -5.23
C GLY A 52 5.85 -12.85 -5.42
N THR A 53 5.93 -14.01 -4.78
CA THR A 53 4.93 -15.08 -4.87
C THR A 53 3.71 -14.87 -3.95
N LEU A 54 3.67 -13.79 -3.16
CA LEU A 54 2.61 -13.56 -2.17
C LEU A 54 1.33 -12.97 -2.77
N TRP A 55 1.42 -12.17 -3.83
CA TRP A 55 0.25 -11.46 -4.36
C TRP A 55 -0.90 -12.37 -4.85
N PRO A 56 -0.67 -13.58 -5.40
CA PRO A 56 -1.77 -14.48 -5.72
C PRO A 56 -2.55 -14.92 -4.48
N THR A 57 -1.87 -15.06 -3.33
CA THR A 57 -2.51 -15.36 -2.05
C THR A 57 -3.35 -14.19 -1.56
N ILE A 58 -2.84 -12.96 -1.72
CA ILE A 58 -3.60 -11.74 -1.42
C ILE A 58 -4.88 -11.71 -2.25
N PHE A 59 -4.81 -11.97 -3.56
CA PHE A 59 -6.00 -11.92 -4.41
C PHE A 59 -7.05 -12.97 -4.06
N ARG A 60 -6.66 -14.11 -3.48
CA ARG A 60 -7.63 -15.10 -2.97
C ARG A 60 -8.51 -14.53 -1.86
N THR A 61 -8.07 -13.51 -1.12
CA THR A 61 -8.88 -12.89 -0.05
C THR A 61 -9.97 -11.97 -0.59
N PHE A 62 -9.98 -11.66 -1.89
CA PHE A 62 -11.03 -10.84 -2.52
C PHE A 62 -12.34 -11.62 -2.74
N GLY A 63 -12.38 -12.90 -2.37
CA GLY A 63 -13.60 -13.70 -2.36
C GLY A 63 -14.19 -13.92 -3.76
N PRO A 64 -15.52 -13.78 -3.94
CA PRO A 64 -16.18 -13.97 -5.22
C PRO A 64 -15.68 -13.03 -6.33
N HIS A 65 -15.23 -11.82 -5.97
CA HIS A 65 -14.82 -10.76 -6.91
C HIS A 65 -13.32 -10.80 -7.27
N ARG A 66 -12.61 -11.86 -6.86
CA ARG A 66 -11.16 -11.98 -7.08
C ARG A 66 -10.73 -11.84 -8.54
N THR A 67 -11.60 -12.20 -9.48
CA THR A 67 -11.27 -12.11 -10.91
C THR A 67 -11.34 -10.66 -11.38
N GLU A 68 -12.43 -9.96 -11.08
CA GLU A 68 -12.66 -8.58 -11.49
C GLU A 68 -11.73 -7.60 -10.76
N VAL A 69 -11.59 -7.78 -9.44
CA VAL A 69 -10.68 -6.97 -8.62
C VAL A 69 -9.24 -7.31 -8.96
N GLY A 70 -8.88 -8.58 -9.12
CA GLY A 70 -7.53 -8.98 -9.51
C GLY A 70 -7.14 -8.42 -10.88
N PHE A 71 -8.06 -8.41 -11.83
CA PHE A 71 -7.87 -7.74 -13.13
C PHE A 71 -7.63 -6.24 -12.98
N HIS A 72 -8.43 -5.56 -12.14
CA HIS A 72 -8.27 -4.14 -11.87
C HIS A 72 -6.91 -3.83 -11.23
N GLU A 73 -6.51 -4.61 -10.23
CA GLU A 73 -5.22 -4.50 -9.58
C GLU A 73 -4.08 -4.66 -10.59
N LEU A 74 -4.09 -5.72 -11.39
CA LEU A 74 -3.00 -5.98 -12.35
C LEU A 74 -2.95 -4.94 -13.46
N ALA A 75 -4.05 -4.68 -14.16
CA ALA A 75 -3.99 -3.83 -15.35
C ALA A 75 -4.02 -2.33 -15.02
N VAL A 76 -4.77 -1.92 -14.00
CA VAL A 76 -4.97 -0.49 -13.69
C VAL A 76 -4.05 -0.04 -12.57
N VAL A 77 -4.09 -0.69 -11.40
CA VAL A 77 -3.31 -0.22 -10.25
C VAL A 77 -1.81 -0.42 -10.50
N TYR A 78 -1.35 -1.65 -10.69
CA TYR A 78 0.06 -1.96 -10.88
C TYR A 78 0.53 -1.77 -12.32
N GLY A 79 -0.35 -1.95 -13.30
CA GLY A 79 -0.01 -1.88 -14.74
C GLY A 79 -0.04 -0.47 -15.34
N LEU A 80 -0.90 0.40 -14.82
CA LEU A 80 -1.06 1.79 -15.28
C LEU A 80 -0.49 2.77 -14.24
N TYR A 81 -1.08 2.85 -13.04
CA TYR A 81 -0.79 3.91 -12.08
C TYR A 81 0.58 3.79 -11.41
N LEU A 82 0.93 2.59 -10.94
CA LEU A 82 2.16 2.35 -10.20
C LEU A 82 3.29 1.80 -11.06
N SER A 83 3.00 1.52 -12.33
CA SER A 83 4.00 1.01 -13.27
C SER A 83 5.18 1.98 -13.41
N ASP A 84 6.39 1.43 -13.42
CA ASP A 84 7.68 2.14 -13.47
C ASP A 84 8.03 3.03 -12.25
N PHE A 85 7.17 3.16 -11.23
CA PHE A 85 7.45 3.95 -10.01
C PHE A 85 7.98 5.38 -10.30
N ARG A 86 7.41 6.05 -11.31
CA ARG A 86 7.96 7.31 -11.87
C ARG A 86 7.97 8.48 -10.89
N VAL A 87 6.99 8.54 -9.99
CA VAL A 87 6.79 9.66 -9.05
C VAL A 87 7.24 9.29 -7.65
N LEU A 88 6.81 8.12 -7.18
CA LEU A 88 7.21 7.54 -5.91
C LEU A 88 7.90 6.22 -6.21
N SER A 89 9.03 5.97 -5.56
CA SER A 89 9.67 4.66 -5.54
C SER A 89 8.73 3.58 -5.00
N ALA A 90 9.03 2.30 -5.25
CA ALA A 90 8.27 1.20 -4.66
C ALA A 90 8.16 1.32 -3.14
N LEU A 91 9.25 1.73 -2.47
CA LEU A 91 9.29 1.88 -1.02
C LEU A 91 8.36 2.99 -0.53
N GLU A 92 8.42 4.17 -1.18
CA GLU A 92 7.56 5.31 -0.85
C GLU A 92 6.09 5.01 -1.16
N THR A 93 5.83 4.30 -2.25
CA THR A 93 4.49 3.86 -2.64
C THR A 93 3.88 2.96 -1.57
N GLU A 94 4.60 1.95 -1.10
CA GLU A 94 4.14 1.05 -0.04
C GLU A 94 3.88 1.80 1.28
N LEU A 95 4.72 2.78 1.63
CA LEU A 95 4.52 3.61 2.81
C LEU A 95 3.25 4.47 2.71
N VAL A 96 3.04 5.15 1.58
CA VAL A 96 1.84 5.97 1.34
C VAL A 96 0.60 5.09 1.32
N ALA A 97 0.63 3.96 0.61
CA ALA A 97 -0.49 3.02 0.55
C ALA A 97 -0.87 2.51 1.95
N TYR A 98 0.12 2.08 2.75
CA TYR A 98 -0.10 1.69 4.14
C TYR A 98 -0.84 2.77 4.93
N THR A 99 -0.36 4.02 4.92
CA THR A 99 -0.99 5.10 5.71
C THR A 99 -2.43 5.39 5.27
N CYS A 100 -2.66 5.49 3.96
CA CYS A 100 -3.98 5.76 3.38
C CYS A 100 -4.98 4.63 3.63
N ILE A 101 -4.54 3.38 3.54
CA ILE A 101 -5.40 2.20 3.73
C ILE A 101 -5.71 1.98 5.22
N THR A 102 -4.73 2.24 6.09
CA THR A 102 -4.93 2.19 7.55
C THR A 102 -5.97 3.20 8.00
N ALA A 103 -5.93 4.43 7.46
CA ALA A 103 -6.91 5.47 7.74
C ALA A 103 -8.35 5.12 7.29
N GLN A 104 -8.51 4.13 6.40
CA GLN A 104 -9.81 3.60 5.97
C GLN A 104 -10.29 2.41 6.81
N GLY A 105 -9.53 1.98 7.81
CA GLY A 105 -9.88 0.80 8.63
C GLY A 105 -9.73 -0.51 7.88
N LEU A 106 -8.82 -0.60 6.92
CA LEU A 106 -8.58 -1.83 6.17
C LEU A 106 -7.35 -2.56 6.73
N ARG A 107 -7.48 -3.12 7.95
CA ARG A 107 -6.40 -3.84 8.68
C ARG A 107 -5.58 -4.78 7.81
N GLY A 108 -6.23 -5.71 7.12
CA GLY A 108 -5.56 -6.72 6.29
C GLY A 108 -4.74 -6.07 5.17
N PRO A 109 -5.38 -5.31 4.28
CA PRO A 109 -4.71 -4.56 3.23
C PRO A 109 -3.58 -3.66 3.72
N ALA A 110 -3.77 -2.94 4.83
CA ALA A 110 -2.74 -2.09 5.41
C ALA A 110 -1.46 -2.89 5.74
N LEU A 111 -1.61 -4.03 6.41
CA LEU A 111 -0.47 -4.85 6.83
C LEU A 111 0.20 -5.59 5.66
N TRP A 112 -0.51 -5.83 4.56
CA TRP A 112 0.12 -6.31 3.32
C TRP A 112 1.14 -5.30 2.80
N HIS A 113 0.83 -4.00 2.83
CA HIS A 113 1.73 -2.96 2.36
C HIS A 113 2.97 -2.79 3.25
N VAL A 114 2.81 -2.95 4.57
CA VAL A 114 4.00 -3.00 5.45
C VAL A 114 4.88 -4.21 5.09
N ARG A 115 4.28 -5.38 4.81
CA ARG A 115 5.02 -6.56 4.35
C ARG A 115 5.71 -6.31 3.00
N GLY A 116 5.03 -5.66 2.06
CA GLY A 116 5.57 -5.22 0.77
C GLY A 116 6.80 -4.34 0.93
N LEU A 117 6.75 -3.36 1.85
CA LEU A 117 7.88 -2.49 2.19
C LEU A 117 9.11 -3.30 2.60
N GLY A 118 8.96 -4.29 3.48
CA GLY A 118 10.10 -5.12 3.87
C GLY A 118 10.63 -6.00 2.77
N ARG A 119 9.77 -6.42 1.85
CA ARG A 119 10.20 -7.17 0.68
C ARG A 119 10.95 -6.32 -0.33
N VAL A 120 10.54 -5.06 -0.55
CA VAL A 120 11.27 -4.09 -1.37
C VAL A 120 12.66 -3.82 -0.79
N LEU A 121 12.80 -3.80 0.55
CA LEU A 121 14.11 -3.70 1.21
C LEU A 121 14.95 -4.98 1.13
N GLY A 122 14.39 -6.07 0.60
CA GLY A 122 15.09 -7.33 0.36
C GLY A 122 14.93 -8.37 1.47
N ALA A 123 14.08 -8.14 2.46
CA ALA A 123 13.82 -9.16 3.47
C ALA A 123 13.08 -10.35 2.88
N ARG A 124 13.64 -11.54 3.06
CA ARG A 124 13.08 -12.83 2.68
C ARG A 124 13.35 -13.80 3.81
N GLY A 125 12.31 -14.54 4.21
CA GLY A 125 12.47 -15.64 5.14
C GLY A 125 13.12 -15.31 6.49
N SER A 126 13.76 -16.34 7.05
CA SER A 126 14.55 -16.27 8.28
C SER A 126 16.04 -16.03 8.03
N ASN A 127 16.51 -16.00 6.79
CA ASN A 127 17.94 -15.85 6.46
C ASN A 127 18.52 -14.55 7.08
N ASP A 128 19.58 -14.66 7.87
CA ASP A 128 20.34 -13.56 8.48
C ASP A 128 21.86 -13.69 8.22
N GLU A 129 22.24 -14.47 7.22
CA GLU A 129 23.62 -14.92 7.01
C GLU A 129 24.56 -13.77 6.63
N THR A 130 24.06 -12.78 5.88
CA THR A 130 24.87 -11.63 5.42
C THR A 130 24.69 -10.39 6.29
N ASP A 131 25.76 -9.57 6.41
CA ASP A 131 25.68 -8.26 7.08
C ASP A 131 24.63 -7.34 6.46
N ARG A 132 24.43 -7.44 5.14
CA ARG A 132 23.39 -6.69 4.44
C ARG A 132 21.99 -7.09 4.92
N MET A 133 21.73 -8.39 5.02
CA MET A 133 20.43 -8.89 5.48
C MET A 133 20.17 -8.54 6.95
N ARG A 134 21.18 -8.67 7.82
CA ARG A 134 21.07 -8.24 9.23
C ARG A 134 20.66 -6.76 9.33
N ARG A 135 21.33 -5.88 8.58
CA ARG A 135 20.98 -4.45 8.52
C ARG A 135 19.55 -4.21 8.03
N ILE A 136 19.13 -4.91 6.97
CA ILE A 136 17.75 -4.83 6.47
C ILE A 136 16.76 -5.22 7.58
N LYS A 137 16.99 -6.34 8.27
CA LYS A 137 16.10 -6.79 9.34
C LYS A 137 16.09 -5.87 10.55
N ASP A 138 17.21 -5.23 10.88
CA ASP A 138 17.25 -4.22 11.94
C ASP A 138 16.38 -3.01 11.59
N VAL A 139 16.46 -2.51 10.36
CA VAL A 139 15.57 -1.45 9.87
C VAL A 139 14.10 -1.89 9.99
N LEU A 140 13.80 -3.12 9.58
CA LEU A 140 12.44 -3.65 9.60
C LEU A 140 11.89 -3.91 11.00
N ARG A 141 12.74 -4.27 11.96
CA ARG A 141 12.37 -4.29 13.39
C ARG A 141 11.99 -2.88 13.85
N GLY A 142 12.77 -1.87 13.44
CA GLY A 142 12.43 -0.46 13.69
C GLY A 142 11.09 -0.05 13.08
N VAL A 143 10.83 -0.42 11.82
CA VAL A 143 9.53 -0.18 11.15
C VAL A 143 8.39 -0.86 11.91
N LYS A 144 8.56 -2.14 12.30
CA LYS A 144 7.56 -2.88 13.08
C LYS A 144 7.25 -2.17 14.39
N VAL A 145 8.27 -1.71 15.12
CA VAL A 145 8.12 -0.95 16.36
C VAL A 145 7.39 0.37 16.12
N ALA A 146 7.75 1.12 15.07
CA ALA A 146 7.07 2.37 14.72
C ALA A 146 5.59 2.14 14.38
N VAL A 147 5.27 1.07 13.63
CA VAL A 147 3.89 0.68 13.33
C VAL A 147 3.13 0.31 14.60
N MET A 148 3.72 -0.47 15.51
CA MET A 148 3.11 -0.79 16.81
C MET A 148 2.79 0.47 17.62
N HIS A 149 3.72 1.42 17.69
CA HIS A 149 3.46 2.70 18.37
C HIS A 149 2.36 3.52 17.69
N ALA A 150 2.32 3.57 16.36
CA ALA A 150 1.29 4.31 15.64
C ALA A 150 -0.11 3.74 15.86
N VAL A 151 -0.25 2.41 15.84
CA VAL A 151 -1.55 1.78 16.05
C VAL A 151 -2.02 1.88 17.51
N GLU A 152 -1.09 1.81 18.45
CA GLU A 152 -1.36 1.98 19.89
C GLU A 152 -1.71 3.43 20.23
N PHE A 153 -1.00 4.40 19.65
CA PHE A 153 -1.22 5.83 19.87
C PHE A 153 -2.66 6.26 19.56
N CYS A 154 -3.25 5.70 18.51
CA CYS A 154 -4.64 5.99 18.16
C CYS A 154 -5.62 5.60 19.29
N GLY A 155 -5.34 4.50 20.00
CA GLY A 155 -6.12 4.06 21.15
C GLY A 155 -7.52 3.57 20.81
N SER A 156 -8.14 2.81 21.73
CA SER A 156 -9.47 2.22 21.52
C SER A 156 -10.58 3.27 21.40
N GLU A 157 -10.45 4.41 22.07
CA GLU A 157 -11.45 5.48 22.04
C GLU A 157 -11.58 6.09 20.63
N MET A 158 -10.46 6.49 20.00
CA MET A 158 -10.49 7.06 18.65
C MET A 158 -11.01 6.03 17.65
N VAL A 159 -10.52 4.80 17.74
CA VAL A 159 -10.93 3.69 16.88
C VAL A 159 -12.45 3.50 16.92
N GLN A 160 -13.05 3.48 18.12
CA GLN A 160 -14.49 3.36 18.28
C GLN A 160 -15.24 4.59 17.75
N ARG A 161 -14.77 5.81 18.07
CA ARG A 161 -15.42 7.06 17.64
C ARG A 161 -15.40 7.22 16.11
N SER A 162 -14.35 6.71 15.47
CA SER A 162 -14.17 6.72 14.02
C SER A 162 -14.81 5.51 13.33
N ARG A 163 -15.46 4.60 14.09
CA ARG A 163 -16.09 3.36 13.58
C ARG A 163 -15.11 2.46 12.84
N LEU A 164 -13.88 2.40 13.33
CA LEU A 164 -12.80 1.54 12.82
C LEU A 164 -12.59 0.33 13.75
N ASP A 165 -13.57 -0.06 14.54
CA ASP A 165 -13.47 -1.08 15.60
C ASP A 165 -13.76 -2.52 15.14
N GLY A 166 -13.92 -2.75 13.84
CA GLY A 166 -14.28 -4.07 13.29
C GLY A 166 -15.62 -4.05 12.57
N GLY A 167 -16.52 -3.14 12.95
CA GLY A 167 -17.93 -3.22 12.56
C GLY A 167 -18.57 -4.55 13.00
N PRO A 168 -19.82 -4.84 12.56
CA PRO A 168 -20.54 -6.05 12.95
C PRO A 168 -19.97 -7.34 12.38
N ASP A 169 -19.21 -7.26 11.28
CA ASP A 169 -18.67 -8.41 10.53
C ASP A 169 -17.17 -8.63 10.77
N GLY A 170 -16.50 -7.73 11.50
CA GLY A 170 -15.07 -7.81 11.83
C GLY A 170 -14.13 -7.58 10.64
N THR A 171 -14.66 -7.18 9.47
CA THR A 171 -13.90 -7.10 8.22
C THR A 171 -13.21 -5.74 8.03
N GLN A 172 -13.70 -4.69 8.69
CA GLN A 172 -13.14 -3.34 8.66
C GLN A 172 -12.67 -2.97 10.06
N GLY A 173 -11.37 -2.83 10.28
CA GLY A 173 -10.87 -2.31 11.53
C GLY A 173 -9.49 -1.67 11.45
N TRP A 174 -9.21 -0.85 12.44
CA TRP A 174 -7.89 -0.37 12.79
C TRP A 174 -7.05 -1.56 13.31
N PRO A 175 -5.79 -1.73 12.85
CA PRO A 175 -4.93 -2.78 13.38
C PRO A 175 -4.60 -2.55 14.85
N ASN A 176 -4.40 -3.61 15.63
CA ASN A 176 -3.79 -3.52 16.96
C ASN A 176 -2.36 -4.09 16.97
N VAL A 177 -1.64 -3.94 18.08
CA VAL A 177 -0.28 -4.45 18.25
C VAL A 177 -0.18 -5.96 17.99
N GLY A 178 -1.18 -6.74 18.41
CA GLY A 178 -1.23 -8.19 18.15
C GLY A 178 -1.33 -8.52 16.67
N ASP A 179 -2.09 -7.73 15.89
CA ASP A 179 -2.16 -7.87 14.44
C ASP A 179 -0.80 -7.58 13.80
N VAL A 180 -0.13 -6.50 14.22
CA VAL A 180 1.21 -6.14 13.73
C VAL A 180 2.23 -7.24 14.06
N VAL A 181 2.19 -7.79 15.28
CA VAL A 181 3.08 -8.87 15.70
C VAL A 181 2.87 -10.12 14.87
N ARG A 182 1.61 -10.52 14.65
CA ARG A 182 1.22 -11.71 13.89
C ARG A 182 1.54 -11.56 12.41
N GLU A 183 1.09 -10.48 11.79
CA GLU A 183 1.22 -10.28 10.33
C GLU A 183 2.62 -9.89 9.90
N LEU A 184 3.43 -9.28 10.78
CA LEU A 184 4.84 -8.96 10.53
C LEU A 184 5.77 -9.87 11.33
N GLY A 185 5.31 -11.08 11.67
CA GLY A 185 6.12 -12.12 12.30
C GLY A 185 7.19 -12.70 11.35
N GLY A 186 6.95 -12.60 10.04
CA GLY A 186 7.88 -12.96 8.98
C GLY A 186 7.63 -12.16 7.71
N TRP A 187 8.63 -12.12 6.82
CA TRP A 187 8.59 -11.33 5.57
C TRP A 187 8.26 -12.18 4.32
N GLY A 188 7.91 -13.46 4.56
CA GLY A 188 7.63 -14.47 3.54
C GLY A 188 8.90 -15.07 2.95
N ASP A 189 8.92 -16.40 2.82
CA ASP A 189 9.86 -17.10 1.94
C ASP A 189 9.33 -17.03 0.49
N ASP A 190 10.25 -17.05 -0.47
CA ASP A 190 9.88 -17.20 -1.88
C ASP A 190 9.77 -18.69 -2.30
N GLU A 191 10.05 -19.61 -1.36
CA GLU A 191 9.98 -21.08 -1.46
C GLU A 191 8.76 -21.67 -0.72
#